data_AF-A0A1I7S9P4-F1
#
_entry.id   AF-A0A1I7S9P4-F1
#
_cell.length_a   1.000
_cell.length_b   1.000
_cell.length_c   1.000
_cell.angle_alpha   90.00
_cell.angle_beta   90.00
_cell.angle_gamma   90.00
#
_symmetry.space_group_name_H-M   'P 1'
#
loop_
_entity.id
_entity.type
_entity.pdbx_description
1 polymer ?
#
loop_
_entity_poly.entity_id
_entity_poly.type
_entity_poly.pdbx_seq_one_letter_code
_entity_poly.pdbx_strand_id
1 'polypeptide(L)'
;MEKTADNELKPPVVQKRVYTAGQSIRAFPEWTSTHGIPHMGRTGKYYCVGFWTIITLIALGLLIWQLVLIVIEYYKHEVNVQIELQFQQRTFPAVTLCDLNPYKKSIALKDEKISRVMDTYLYAMRSMSCDSYADCTWTTDAQMEQYMADYGFTVCASCLSSKAGEVVGF
;
A
#
# COMPACT_ATOMS: atom_id res chain seq x y z
N MET A 1 -30.69 -35.39 63.73
CA MET A 1 -30.60 -34.23 64.63
C MET A 1 -29.40 -33.43 64.21
N GLU A 2 -29.71 -32.28 63.61
CA GLU A 2 -28.88 -31.14 63.32
C GLU A 2 -27.79 -30.88 64.38
N LYS A 3 -26.55 -30.62 63.94
CA LYS A 3 -25.66 -29.64 64.60
C LYS A 3 -24.90 -28.87 63.52
N THR A 4 -25.55 -27.82 63.05
CA THR A 4 -24.91 -26.67 62.43
C THR A 4 -23.96 -26.07 63.46
N ALA A 5 -22.66 -26.15 63.21
CA ALA A 5 -21.65 -25.37 63.91
C ALA A 5 -21.24 -24.23 62.97
N ASP A 6 -21.88 -23.10 63.21
CA ASP A 6 -21.50 -21.74 62.85
C ASP A 6 -20.03 -21.46 63.20
N ASN A 7 -19.14 -21.90 62.31
CA ASN A 7 -17.79 -21.35 62.22
C ASN A 7 -17.92 -19.95 61.61
N GLU A 8 -18.15 -18.94 62.46
CA GLU A 8 -17.89 -17.56 62.09
C GLU A 8 -16.42 -17.46 61.65
N LEU A 9 -16.21 -17.36 60.34
CA LEU A 9 -14.92 -17.03 59.76
C LEU A 9 -14.61 -15.59 60.17
N LYS A 10 -13.95 -15.42 61.32
CA LYS A 10 -13.47 -14.11 61.77
C LYS A 10 -12.64 -13.51 60.62
N PRO A 11 -13.06 -12.37 60.03
CA PRO A 11 -12.30 -11.78 58.94
C PRO A 11 -10.89 -11.48 59.46
N PRO A 12 -9.83 -11.69 58.65
CA PRO A 12 -8.48 -11.43 59.09
C PRO A 12 -8.39 -9.98 59.56
N VAL A 13 -7.95 -9.79 60.80
CA VAL A 13 -7.74 -8.46 61.36
C VAL A 13 -6.69 -7.78 60.49
N VAL A 14 -7.11 -6.80 59.68
CA VAL A 14 -6.20 -5.97 58.90
C VAL A 14 -5.44 -5.09 59.89
N GLN A 15 -4.36 -5.62 60.46
CA GLN A 15 -3.44 -4.84 61.27
C GLN A 15 -2.80 -3.79 60.36
N LYS A 16 -3.17 -2.51 60.55
CA LYS A 16 -2.39 -1.39 60.03
C LYS A 16 -1.03 -1.43 60.72
N ARG A 17 -0.03 -2.08 60.10
CA ARG A 17 1.35 -2.02 60.55
C ARG A 17 1.87 -0.60 60.30
N VAL A 18 1.87 0.23 61.34
CA VAL A 18 2.50 1.55 61.33
C VAL A 18 4.00 1.32 61.53
N TYR A 19 4.79 1.50 60.46
CA TYR A 19 6.23 1.33 60.49
C TYR A 19 6.94 2.68 60.53
N THR A 20 7.99 2.78 61.36
CA THR A 20 8.96 3.89 61.27
C THR A 20 9.71 3.79 59.94
N ALA A 21 10.18 4.91 59.37
CA ALA A 21 10.81 4.96 58.03
C ALA A 21 11.88 3.86 57.79
N GLY A 22 12.75 3.59 58.77
CA GLY A 22 13.77 2.52 58.67
C GLY A 22 13.21 1.10 58.70
N GLN A 23 12.07 0.87 59.35
CA GLN A 23 11.36 -0.40 59.34
C GLN A 23 10.60 -0.61 58.03
N SER A 24 10.07 0.47 57.43
CA SER A 24 9.40 0.43 56.14
C SER A 24 10.32 -0.07 55.02
N ILE A 25 11.58 0.39 54.99
CA ILE A 25 12.57 -0.04 53.99
C ILE A 25 12.90 -1.52 54.14
N ARG A 26 12.98 -2.03 55.38
CA ARG A 26 13.28 -3.44 55.64
C ARG A 26 12.11 -4.37 55.33
N ALA A 27 10.88 -3.89 55.53
CA ALA A 27 9.67 -4.65 55.21
C ALA A 27 9.31 -4.60 53.72
N PHE A 28 9.66 -3.54 53.00
CA PHE A 28 9.26 -3.31 51.61
C PHE A 28 9.48 -4.50 50.64
N PRO A 29 10.64 -5.20 50.67
CA PRO A 29 10.86 -6.37 49.83
C PRO A 29 9.88 -7.51 50.04
N GLU A 30 9.21 -7.60 51.19
CA GLU A 30 8.23 -8.64 51.48
C GLU A 30 6.83 -8.33 50.92
N TRP A 31 6.55 -7.05 50.66
CA TRP A 31 5.23 -6.56 50.26
C TRP A 31 5.13 -6.16 48.79
N THR A 32 6.25 -6.03 48.11
CA THR A 32 6.28 -5.69 46.69
C THR A 32 6.00 -6.90 45.81
N SER A 33 5.20 -6.71 44.75
CA SER A 33 4.97 -7.70 43.70
C SER A 33 6.10 -7.76 42.67
N THR A 34 7.12 -6.89 42.79
CA THR A 34 8.30 -6.93 41.91
C THR A 34 9.12 -8.17 42.22
N HIS A 35 9.24 -9.11 41.27
CA HIS A 35 9.86 -10.41 41.51
C HIS A 35 11.34 -10.34 41.97
N GLY A 36 12.10 -9.32 41.55
CA GLY A 36 13.53 -9.20 41.88
C GLY A 36 13.83 -8.65 43.29
N ILE A 37 12.98 -7.77 43.83
CA ILE A 37 13.23 -7.05 45.09
C ILE A 37 13.18 -7.96 46.34
N PRO A 38 12.25 -8.91 46.46
CA PRO A 38 12.21 -9.83 47.59
C PRO A 38 13.47 -10.71 47.69
N HIS A 39 14.10 -11.07 46.58
CA HIS A 39 15.34 -11.85 46.58
C HIS A 39 16.55 -11.04 47.11
N MET A 40 16.56 -9.72 46.87
CA MET A 40 17.55 -8.81 47.45
C MET A 40 17.37 -8.67 48.97
N GLY A 41 16.13 -8.55 49.44
CA GLY A 41 15.82 -8.36 50.87
C GLY A 41 15.95 -9.63 51.72
N ARG A 42 15.74 -10.81 51.15
CA ARG A 42 15.80 -12.10 51.88
C ARG A 42 17.21 -12.68 52.02
N THR A 43 18.20 -12.12 51.33
CA THR A 43 19.55 -12.69 51.30
C THR A 43 20.51 -11.95 52.26
N GLY A 44 21.20 -12.69 53.12
CA GLY A 44 22.22 -12.12 54.02
C GLY A 44 23.63 -11.95 53.42
N LYS A 45 23.87 -12.41 52.19
CA LYS A 45 25.17 -12.38 51.52
C LYS A 45 25.22 -11.28 50.45
N TYR A 46 26.24 -10.42 50.51
CA TYR A 46 26.37 -9.27 49.62
C TYR A 46 26.51 -9.64 48.13
N TYR A 47 27.21 -10.74 47.79
CA TYR A 47 27.33 -11.20 46.40
C TYR A 47 25.98 -11.56 45.76
N CYS A 48 25.10 -12.20 46.52
CA CYS A 48 23.77 -12.56 46.04
C CYS A 48 22.89 -11.32 45.86
N VAL A 49 23.01 -10.33 46.73
CA VAL A 49 22.33 -9.03 46.56
C VAL A 49 22.80 -8.36 45.27
N GLY A 50 24.12 -8.34 45.02
CA GLY A 50 24.70 -7.82 43.78
C GLY A 50 24.17 -8.52 42.53
N PHE A 51 24.16 -9.86 42.53
CA PHE A 51 23.63 -10.66 41.43
C PHE A 51 22.16 -10.34 41.13
N TRP A 52 21.29 -10.34 42.15
CA TRP A 52 19.86 -10.04 41.98
C TRP A 52 19.62 -8.58 41.58
N THR A 53 20.46 -7.65 42.03
CA THR A 53 20.43 -6.25 41.61
C THR A 53 20.73 -6.12 40.12
N ILE A 54 21.81 -6.74 39.65
CA ILE A 54 22.23 -6.70 38.24
C ILE A 54 21.13 -7.28 37.34
N ILE A 55 20.60 -8.46 37.68
CA ILE A 55 19.54 -9.08 36.88
C ILE A 55 18.27 -8.22 36.86
N THR A 56 17.89 -7.64 37.99
CA THR A 56 16.73 -6.75 38.07
C THR A 56 16.93 -5.49 37.23
N LEU A 57 18.13 -4.92 37.22
CA LEU A 57 18.47 -3.76 36.39
C LEU A 57 18.45 -4.10 34.90
N ILE A 58 18.97 -5.26 34.50
CA ILE A 58 18.91 -5.72 33.11
C ILE A 58 17.45 -5.90 32.69
N ALA A 59 16.62 -6.56 33.50
CA ALA A 59 15.21 -6.75 33.21
C ALA A 59 14.46 -5.41 33.10
N LEU A 60 14.77 -4.44 33.96
CA LEU A 60 14.22 -3.09 33.88
C LEU A 60 14.65 -2.37 32.60
N GLY A 61 15.92 -2.50 32.19
CA GLY A 61 16.42 -1.96 30.93
C GLY A 61 15.70 -2.54 29.71
N LEU A 62 15.51 -3.87 29.68
CA LEU A 62 14.75 -4.55 28.62
C LEU A 62 13.28 -4.11 28.61
N LEU A 63 12.66 -3.93 29.78
CA LEU A 63 11.29 -3.45 29.89
C LEU A 63 11.15 -2.04 29.30
N ILE A 64 12.06 -1.12 29.64
CA ILE A 64 12.06 0.25 29.11
C ILE A 64 12.29 0.23 27.60
N TRP A 65 13.25 -0.57 27.13
CA TRP A 65 13.52 -0.73 25.70
C TRP A 65 12.27 -1.19 24.93
N GLN A 66 11.60 -2.24 25.42
CA GLN A 66 10.38 -2.74 24.80
C GLN A 66 9.24 -1.73 24.85
N LEU A 67 9.10 -0.98 25.95
CA LEU A 67 8.11 0.07 26.06
C LEU A 67 8.33 1.16 25.00
N VAL A 68 9.58 1.57 24.77
CA VAL A 68 9.93 2.55 23.73
C VAL A 68 9.56 2.03 22.34
N LEU A 69 9.89 0.77 22.04
CA LEU A 69 9.52 0.17 20.74
C LEU A 69 8.01 0.13 20.52
N ILE A 70 7.24 -0.27 21.54
CA ILE A 70 5.77 -0.28 21.48
C ILE A 70 5.21 1.14 21.26
N VAL A 71 5.79 2.15 21.93
CA VAL A 71 5.37 3.55 21.76
C VAL A 71 5.66 4.04 20.35
N ILE A 72 6.85 3.74 19.81
CA ILE A 72 7.20 4.09 18.43
C ILE A 72 6.21 3.44 17.45
N GLU A 73 5.93 2.16 17.63
CA GLU A 73 5.00 1.41 16.79
C GLU A 73 3.57 1.98 16.85
N TYR A 74 3.11 2.36 18.05
CA TYR A 74 1.82 3.01 18.24
C TYR A 74 1.69 4.32 17.44
N TYR A 75 2.74 5.14 17.42
CA TYR A 75 2.75 6.41 16.69
C TYR A 75 2.93 6.27 15.17
N LYS A 76 3.26 5.08 14.66
CA LYS A 76 3.25 4.84 13.21
C LYS A 76 1.84 4.75 12.63
N HIS A 77 0.81 4.60 13.48
CA HIS A 77 -0.59 4.49 13.08
C HIS A 77 -0.81 3.37 12.04
N GLU A 78 -0.08 2.25 12.16
CA GLU A 78 -0.26 1.12 11.25
C GLU A 78 -1.66 0.51 11.44
N VAL A 79 -2.39 0.35 10.33
CA VAL A 79 -3.73 -0.23 10.32
C VAL A 79 -3.69 -1.63 9.73
N ASN A 80 -4.09 -2.62 10.53
CA ASN A 80 -4.23 -4.00 10.04
C ASN A 80 -5.66 -4.21 9.51
N VAL A 81 -5.83 -4.30 8.19
CA VAL A 81 -7.13 -4.55 7.57
C VAL A 81 -7.33 -6.06 7.44
N GLN A 82 -8.31 -6.60 8.15
CA GLN A 82 -8.74 -7.98 7.97
C GLN A 82 -9.79 -8.03 6.85
N ILE A 83 -9.48 -8.73 5.75
CA ILE A 83 -10.38 -8.89 4.61
C ILE A 83 -11.16 -10.19 4.83
N GLU A 84 -12.44 -10.06 5.19
CA GLU A 84 -13.36 -11.19 5.32
C GLU A 84 -14.42 -11.13 4.22
N LEU A 85 -14.72 -12.26 3.60
CA LEU A 85 -15.63 -12.35 2.46
C LEU A 85 -17.06 -12.58 2.97
N GLN A 86 -17.79 -11.49 3.17
CA GLN A 86 -19.20 -11.56 3.58
C GLN A 86 -20.12 -11.60 2.35
N PHE A 87 -20.76 -12.76 2.11
CA PHE A 87 -21.78 -12.91 1.07
C PHE A 87 -23.10 -12.31 1.53
N GLN A 88 -23.38 -11.08 1.10
CA GLN A 88 -24.66 -10.39 1.30
C GLN A 88 -25.29 -10.10 -0.07
N GLN A 89 -26.61 -10.02 -0.14
CA GLN A 89 -27.31 -9.62 -1.36
C GLN A 89 -26.99 -8.13 -1.65
N ARG A 90 -26.04 -7.88 -2.55
CA ARG A 90 -25.60 -6.54 -2.98
C ARG A 90 -26.46 -6.04 -4.12
N THR A 91 -26.69 -4.72 -4.17
CA THR A 91 -27.29 -4.06 -5.34
C THR A 91 -26.37 -4.21 -6.55
N PHE A 92 -26.95 -4.53 -7.71
CA PHE A 92 -26.19 -4.61 -8.96
C PHE A 92 -25.55 -3.23 -9.27
N PRO A 93 -24.25 -3.18 -9.61
CA PRO A 93 -23.56 -1.91 -9.84
C PRO A 93 -24.04 -1.25 -11.13
N ALA A 94 -23.83 0.07 -11.25
CA ALA A 94 -23.99 0.75 -12.52
C ALA A 94 -22.90 0.29 -13.49
N VAL A 95 -23.29 -0.37 -14.58
CA VAL A 95 -22.38 -0.77 -15.66
C VAL A 95 -22.48 0.28 -16.77
N THR A 96 -21.37 0.95 -17.07
CA THR A 96 -21.28 1.91 -18.19
C THR A 96 -20.57 1.25 -19.36
N LEU A 97 -21.22 1.21 -20.52
CA LEU A 97 -20.66 0.70 -21.77
C LEU A 97 -20.39 1.87 -22.71
N CYS A 98 -19.16 1.96 -23.22
CA CYS A 98 -18.77 2.94 -24.22
C CYS A 98 -18.34 2.24 -25.50
N ASP A 99 -18.74 2.80 -26.64
CA ASP A 99 -18.11 2.48 -27.92
C ASP A 99 -16.69 3.07 -27.92
N LEU A 100 -15.70 2.28 -28.38
CA LEU A 100 -14.31 2.74 -28.53
C LEU A 100 -14.20 3.83 -29.58
N ASN A 101 -15.15 3.88 -30.51
CA ASN A 101 -15.17 4.88 -31.55
C ASN A 101 -15.76 6.20 -31.02
N PRO A 102 -14.97 7.28 -30.95
CA PRO A 102 -15.43 8.58 -30.46
C PRO A 102 -16.42 9.29 -31.40
N TYR A 103 -16.52 8.87 -32.67
CA TYR A 103 -17.36 9.53 -33.66
C TYR A 103 -18.14 8.58 -34.55
N LYS A 104 -19.46 8.76 -34.62
CA LYS A 104 -20.28 8.08 -35.63
C LYS A 104 -19.92 8.62 -37.02
N LYS A 105 -19.51 7.73 -37.94
CA LYS A 105 -19.11 8.08 -39.32
C LYS A 105 -20.13 8.97 -40.04
N SER A 106 -21.43 8.70 -39.86
CA SER A 106 -22.52 9.46 -40.49
C SER A 106 -22.63 10.92 -40.01
N ILE A 107 -22.09 11.24 -38.83
CA ILE A 107 -22.07 12.60 -38.26
C ILE A 107 -20.71 13.24 -38.50
N ALA A 108 -19.62 12.47 -38.33
CA ALA A 108 -18.26 12.90 -38.57
C ALA A 108 -18.06 13.49 -39.97
N LEU A 109 -18.61 12.83 -41.00
CA LEU A 109 -18.47 13.28 -42.38
C LEU A 109 -19.34 14.49 -42.75
N LYS A 110 -20.24 14.94 -41.88
CA LYS A 110 -21.01 16.18 -42.10
C LYS A 110 -20.21 17.43 -41.78
N ASP A 111 -19.20 17.31 -40.92
CA ASP A 111 -18.29 18.40 -40.62
C ASP A 111 -17.16 18.37 -41.67
N GLU A 112 -17.06 19.45 -42.45
CA GLU A 112 -16.05 19.61 -43.50
C GLU A 112 -14.62 19.45 -42.96
N LYS A 113 -14.37 19.88 -41.72
CA LYS A 113 -13.05 19.76 -41.09
C LYS A 113 -12.70 18.31 -40.80
N ILE A 114 -13.67 17.55 -40.28
CA ILE A 114 -13.46 16.14 -39.93
C ILE A 114 -13.38 15.29 -41.20
N SER A 115 -14.22 15.54 -42.20
CA SER A 115 -14.13 14.85 -43.50
C SER A 115 -12.76 15.06 -44.13
N ARG A 116 -12.27 16.30 -44.17
CA ARG A 116 -10.95 16.62 -44.72
C ARG A 116 -9.82 15.86 -44.02
N VAL A 117 -9.83 15.83 -42.69
CA VAL A 117 -8.81 15.08 -41.93
C VAL A 117 -8.90 13.58 -42.21
N MET A 118 -10.12 13.03 -42.30
CA MET A 118 -10.31 11.62 -42.66
C MET A 118 -9.83 11.31 -44.08
N ASP A 119 -10.06 12.20 -45.05
CA ASP A 119 -9.61 12.02 -46.43
C ASP A 119 -8.08 12.12 -46.54
N THR A 120 -7.45 13.07 -45.84
CA THR A 120 -5.97 13.16 -45.75
C THR A 120 -5.38 11.92 -45.07
N TYR A 121 -6.01 11.42 -44.01
CA TYR A 121 -5.56 10.21 -43.31
C TYR A 121 -5.67 8.96 -44.20
N LEU A 122 -6.79 8.79 -44.89
CA LEU A 122 -6.99 7.68 -45.85
C LEU A 122 -5.99 7.74 -47.00
N TYR A 123 -5.71 8.95 -47.50
CA TYR A 123 -4.69 9.18 -48.51
C TYR A 123 -3.29 8.81 -48.01
N ALA A 124 -2.89 9.30 -46.84
CA ALA A 124 -1.59 9.01 -46.24
C ALA A 124 -1.42 7.51 -45.99
N MET A 125 -2.42 6.84 -45.40
CA MET A 125 -2.38 5.39 -45.21
C MET A 125 -2.29 4.63 -46.53
N ARG A 126 -3.05 5.04 -47.56
CA ARG A 126 -2.97 4.42 -48.88
C ARG A 126 -1.58 4.60 -49.50
N SER A 127 -1.00 5.78 -49.37
CA SER A 127 0.36 6.08 -49.85
C SER A 127 1.45 5.25 -49.14
N MET A 128 1.21 4.86 -47.88
CA MET A 128 2.10 3.99 -47.11
C MET A 128 1.87 2.49 -47.41
N SER A 129 0.72 2.12 -47.96
CA SER A 129 0.32 0.71 -48.20
C SER A 129 0.61 0.20 -49.62
N CYS A 130 1.17 1.03 -50.50
CA CYS A 130 1.47 0.60 -51.86
C CYS A 130 2.72 -0.29 -51.91
N ASP A 131 2.59 -1.51 -52.42
CA ASP A 131 3.70 -2.48 -52.60
C ASP A 131 4.38 -2.38 -53.98
N SER A 132 3.81 -1.66 -54.96
CA SER A 132 4.29 -1.57 -56.36
C SER A 132 4.01 -0.22 -57.02
N TYR A 133 4.91 0.22 -57.91
CA TYR A 133 4.85 1.51 -58.63
C TYR A 133 3.59 1.70 -59.50
N ALA A 134 3.01 0.62 -60.03
CA ALA A 134 1.77 0.69 -60.81
C ALA A 134 0.53 0.98 -59.94
N ASP A 135 0.63 0.80 -58.62
CA ASP A 135 -0.46 1.00 -57.65
C ASP A 135 -0.39 2.38 -56.97
N CYS A 136 0.69 3.14 -57.23
CA CYS A 136 0.90 4.51 -56.70
C CYS A 136 0.43 5.62 -57.66
N THR A 137 -0.05 5.28 -58.85
CA THR A 137 -0.55 6.26 -59.82
C THR A 137 -2.01 6.57 -59.54
N TRP A 138 -2.29 7.38 -58.53
CA TRP A 138 -3.63 7.95 -58.33
C TRP A 138 -3.74 9.29 -59.07
N THR A 139 -4.92 9.54 -59.65
CA THR A 139 -5.29 10.87 -60.15
C THR A 139 -5.48 11.79 -58.94
N THR A 140 -4.59 12.77 -58.79
CA THR A 140 -4.72 13.83 -57.79
C THR A 140 -5.73 14.87 -58.25
N ASP A 141 -6.72 15.19 -57.42
CA ASP A 141 -7.57 16.36 -57.64
C ASP A 141 -6.79 17.64 -57.31
N ALA A 142 -7.15 18.78 -57.92
CA ALA A 142 -6.45 20.07 -57.75
C ALA A 142 -6.35 20.52 -56.28
N GLN A 143 -7.30 20.13 -55.43
CA GLN A 143 -7.23 20.38 -53.98
C GLN A 143 -6.12 19.58 -53.30
N MET A 144 -5.89 18.32 -53.71
CA MET A 144 -4.85 17.46 -53.13
C MET A 144 -3.45 17.93 -53.50
N GLU A 145 -3.27 18.46 -54.72
CA GLU A 145 -2.00 19.08 -55.13
C GLU A 145 -1.68 20.31 -54.28
N GLN A 146 -2.68 21.15 -54.00
CA GLN A 146 -2.53 22.31 -53.13
C GLN A 146 -2.14 21.89 -51.70
N TYR A 147 -2.77 20.84 -51.16
CA TYR A 147 -2.43 20.35 -49.81
C TYR A 147 -1.02 19.74 -49.73
N MET A 148 -0.56 19.01 -50.75
CA MET A 148 0.82 18.51 -50.78
C MET A 148 1.84 19.65 -50.81
N ALA A 149 1.54 20.72 -51.54
CA ALA A 149 2.37 21.92 -51.58
C ALA A 149 2.38 22.67 -50.23
N ASP A 150 1.22 22.87 -49.60
CA ASP A 150 1.09 23.60 -48.33
C ASP A 150 1.78 22.88 -47.15
N TYR A 151 1.74 21.55 -47.13
CA TYR A 151 2.33 20.74 -46.04
C TYR A 151 3.71 20.16 -46.39
N GLY A 152 4.28 20.51 -47.55
CA GLY A 152 5.61 20.04 -47.99
C GLY A 152 5.70 18.52 -48.17
N PHE A 153 4.59 17.85 -48.44
CA PHE A 153 4.54 16.41 -48.62
C PHE A 153 4.96 16.08 -50.05
N THR A 154 6.21 15.66 -50.24
CA THR A 154 6.65 15.08 -51.51
C THR A 154 6.14 13.64 -51.59
N VAL A 155 5.55 13.25 -52.73
CA VAL A 155 5.34 11.83 -53.02
C VAL A 155 6.68 11.15 -52.83
N CYS A 156 6.73 10.18 -51.92
CA CYS A 156 7.95 9.53 -51.49
C CYS A 156 8.63 8.84 -52.68
N ALA A 157 9.55 9.53 -53.35
CA ALA A 157 10.43 8.92 -54.35
C ALA A 157 11.27 7.80 -53.72
N SER A 158 11.45 7.80 -52.40
CA SER A 158 12.12 6.74 -51.63
C SER A 158 11.30 5.46 -51.45
N CYS A 159 9.99 5.44 -51.75
CA CYS A 159 9.25 4.18 -51.88
C CYS A 159 9.78 3.33 -53.06
N LEU A 160 10.41 3.96 -54.06
CA LEU A 160 11.10 3.26 -55.16
C LEU A 160 12.48 2.71 -54.75
N SER A 161 13.08 3.18 -53.66
CA SER A 161 14.47 2.84 -53.31
C SER A 161 14.62 1.83 -52.16
N SER A 162 13.57 1.55 -51.37
CA SER A 162 13.71 0.63 -50.22
C SER A 162 13.64 -0.86 -50.56
N LYS A 163 13.55 -1.25 -51.84
CA LYS A 163 13.70 -2.65 -52.27
C LYS A 163 14.74 -2.86 -53.37
N ALA A 164 15.83 -2.12 -53.30
CA ALA A 164 17.13 -2.62 -53.76
C ALA A 164 18.02 -2.93 -52.54
N GLY A 165 17.52 -3.81 -51.66
CA GLY A 165 18.31 -4.47 -50.63
C GLY A 165 18.45 -3.73 -49.30
N GLU A 166 17.54 -3.96 -48.35
CA GLU A 166 17.91 -4.27 -46.96
C GLU A 166 16.75 -4.97 -46.26
N VAL A 167 17.02 -6.16 -45.73
CA VAL A 167 16.14 -6.91 -44.83
C VAL A 167 16.43 -6.37 -43.44
N VAL A 168 15.58 -5.50 -42.90
CA VAL A 168 15.67 -5.13 -41.49
C VAL A 168 14.92 -6.20 -40.70
N GLY A 169 15.70 -7.04 -40.03
CA GLY A 169 15.22 -8.01 -39.06
C GLY A 169 14.63 -7.33 -37.82
N PHE A 170 13.97 -8.15 -37.02
CA PHE A 170 13.32 -7.85 -35.73
C PHE A 170 14.14 -6.95 -34.80
#